data_AF-A0A7H8M9E3-F1
#
_entry.id   AF-A0A7H8M9E3-F1
#
_cell.length_a   1.000
_cell.length_b   1.000
_cell.length_c   1.000
_cell.angle_alpha   90.00
_cell.angle_beta   90.00
_cell.angle_gamma   90.00
#
_symmetry.space_group_name_H-M   'P 1'
#
loop_
_entity.id
_entity.type
_entity.pdbx_description
1 polymer ?
#
loop_
_entity_poly.entity_id
_entity_poly.type
_entity_poly.pdbx_seq_one_letter_code
_entity_poly.pdbx_strand_id
1 'polypeptide(L)'
;MTATAPIAAPSPAPSLAFGIGPDGTYTRVGQTAAFILGTFTMLAFFPLAVVAALLYTRAETRFAENPARARALVTWSWLCIGIPVAIGAVIAVLVAAYQLLS
;
A
#
# COMPACT_ATOMS: atom_id res chain seq x y z
N MET A 1 20.73 -51.79 11.35
CA MET A 1 21.26 -50.52 11.90
C MET A 1 20.69 -49.40 11.05
N THR A 2 19.61 -48.76 11.51
CA THR A 2 19.00 -47.62 10.82
C THR A 2 19.78 -46.36 11.18
N ALA A 3 20.41 -45.73 10.19
CA ALA A 3 21.13 -44.47 10.38
C ALA A 3 20.12 -43.33 10.58
N THR A 4 20.15 -42.72 11.76
CA THR A 4 19.39 -41.49 12.04
C THR A 4 19.94 -40.36 11.16
N ALA A 5 19.13 -39.84 10.25
CA ALA A 5 19.50 -38.66 9.46
C ALA A 5 19.67 -37.43 10.39
N PRO A 6 20.65 -36.54 10.15
CA PRO A 6 20.79 -35.34 10.94
C PRO A 6 19.56 -34.45 10.74
N ILE A 7 18.89 -34.11 11.84
CA ILE A 7 17.83 -33.10 11.84
C ILE A 7 18.52 -31.76 11.53
N ALA A 8 18.22 -31.19 10.36
CA ALA A 8 18.68 -29.86 10.02
C ALA A 8 18.16 -28.89 11.08
N ALA A 9 19.07 -28.24 11.81
CA ALA A 9 18.70 -27.18 12.73
C ALA A 9 18.04 -26.05 11.93
N PRO A 10 16.89 -25.51 12.35
CA PRO A 10 16.27 -24.39 11.67
C PRO A 10 17.28 -23.22 11.68
N SER A 11 17.67 -22.78 10.49
CA SER A 11 18.50 -21.59 10.34
C SER A 11 17.69 -20.41 10.90
N PRO A 12 18.26 -19.56 11.78
CA PRO A 12 17.56 -18.36 12.23
C PRO A 12 17.39 -17.46 11.01
N ALA A 13 16.23 -17.57 10.36
CA ALA A 13 15.85 -16.64 9.31
C ALA A 13 15.75 -15.27 9.97
N PRO A 14 16.36 -14.22 9.39
CA PRO A 14 16.29 -12.91 9.98
C PRO A 14 14.82 -12.50 10.09
N SER A 15 14.38 -12.27 11.33
CA SER A 15 13.02 -11.84 11.70
C SER A 15 12.79 -10.41 11.21
N LEU A 16 12.72 -10.21 9.90
CA LEU A 16 12.70 -8.89 9.26
C LEU A 16 11.32 -8.45 8.80
N ALA A 17 10.31 -9.34 8.78
CA ALA A 17 8.98 -9.01 8.29
C ALA A 17 8.00 -8.77 9.45
N PHE A 18 7.58 -7.51 9.62
CA PHE A 18 6.59 -7.12 10.61
C PHE A 18 5.30 -7.96 10.46
N GLY A 19 4.88 -8.61 11.55
CA GLY A 19 3.68 -9.43 11.58
C GLY A 19 3.84 -10.86 11.07
N ILE A 20 5.04 -11.29 10.67
CA ILE A 20 5.36 -12.67 10.29
C ILE A 20 6.06 -13.38 11.46
N GLY A 21 5.61 -14.58 11.80
CA GLY A 21 6.19 -15.45 12.82
C GLY A 21 7.48 -16.13 12.36
N PRO A 22 8.22 -16.77 13.27
CA PRO A 22 9.49 -17.44 12.97
C PRO A 22 9.33 -18.66 12.03
N ASP A 23 8.11 -19.18 11.89
CA ASP A 23 7.71 -20.23 10.95
C ASP A 23 7.36 -19.68 9.55
N GLY A 24 7.46 -18.36 9.33
CA GLY A 24 7.13 -17.71 8.08
C GLY A 24 5.62 -17.48 7.85
N THR A 25 4.77 -17.83 8.82
CA THR A 25 3.32 -17.57 8.75
C THR A 25 2.97 -16.22 9.34
N TYR A 26 1.81 -15.64 9.00
CA TYR A 26 1.37 -14.43 9.68
C TYR A 26 1.06 -14.72 11.16
N THR A 27 1.57 -13.88 12.05
CA THR A 27 1.03 -13.79 13.41
C THR A 27 -0.43 -13.34 13.35
N ARG A 28 -1.25 -13.73 14.34
CA ARG A 28 -2.67 -13.34 14.38
C ARG A 28 -2.86 -11.81 14.33
N VAL A 29 -1.96 -11.07 14.98
CA VAL A 29 -1.92 -9.59 14.94
C VAL A 29 -1.54 -9.09 13.55
N GLY A 30 -0.50 -9.66 12.94
CA GLY A 30 -0.05 -9.31 11.58
C GLY A 30 -1.13 -9.55 10.54
N GLN A 31 -1.82 -10.69 10.59
CA GLN A 31 -2.94 -11.02 9.70
C GLN A 31 -4.10 -10.02 9.86
N THR A 32 -4.47 -9.70 11.10
CA THR A 32 -5.56 -8.75 11.39
C THR A 32 -5.20 -7.35 10.89
N ALA A 33 -3.98 -6.88 11.16
CA ALA A 33 -3.50 -5.60 10.68
C ALA A 33 -3.47 -5.53 9.15
N ALA A 34 -2.95 -6.57 8.48
CA ALA A 34 -2.92 -6.64 7.02
C ALA A 34 -4.33 -6.62 6.41
N PHE A 35 -5.27 -7.36 6.99
CA PHE A 35 -6.66 -7.38 6.53
C PHE A 35 -7.34 -6.01 6.69
N ILE A 36 -7.21 -5.39 7.86
CA ILE A 36 -7.79 -4.08 8.15
C ILE A 36 -7.20 -3.02 7.21
N LEU A 37 -5.86 -2.98 7.10
CA LEU A 37 -5.17 -2.03 6.24
C LEU A 37 -5.58 -2.22 4.78
N GLY A 38 -5.55 -3.46 4.26
CA GLY A 38 -5.97 -3.77 2.90
C GLY A 38 -7.42 -3.38 2.63
N THR A 39 -8.33 -3.61 3.59
CA THR A 39 -9.73 -3.22 3.48
C THR A 39 -9.88 -1.70 3.42
N PHE A 40 -9.22 -0.96 4.33
CA PHE A 40 -9.24 0.50 4.29
C PHE A 40 -8.63 1.07 3.02
N THR A 41 -7.52 0.49 2.54
CA THR A 41 -6.92 0.88 1.26
C THR A 41 -7.91 0.67 0.13
N MET A 42 -8.59 -0.48 0.05
CA MET A 42 -9.59 -0.73 -0.97
C MET A 42 -10.75 0.28 -0.89
N LEU A 43 -11.32 0.47 0.30
CA LEU A 43 -12.46 1.36 0.50
C LEU A 43 -12.14 2.83 0.28
N ALA A 44 -10.89 3.27 0.47
CA ALA A 44 -10.49 4.65 0.23
C ALA A 44 -9.98 4.86 -1.20
N PHE A 45 -9.06 4.02 -1.68
CA PHE A 45 -8.33 4.26 -2.92
C PHE A 45 -9.16 3.94 -4.14
N PHE A 46 -10.01 2.90 -4.08
CA PHE A 46 -10.88 2.56 -5.20
C PHE A 46 -11.87 3.68 -5.57
N PRO A 47 -12.69 4.22 -4.66
CA PRO A 47 -13.58 5.32 -5.01
C PRO A 47 -12.81 6.58 -5.41
N LEU A 48 -11.65 6.86 -4.80
CA LEU A 48 -10.79 7.97 -5.21
C LEU A 48 -10.30 7.81 -6.66
N ALA A 49 -9.91 6.60 -7.07
CA ALA A 49 -9.52 6.30 -8.45
C ALA A 49 -10.70 6.49 -9.42
N VAL A 50 -11.90 6.06 -9.04
CA VAL A 50 -13.12 6.29 -9.83
C VAL A 50 -13.39 7.79 -9.99
N VAL A 51 -13.33 8.56 -8.89
CA VAL A 51 -13.51 10.03 -8.93
C VAL A 51 -12.44 10.67 -9.81
N ALA A 52 -11.18 10.25 -9.70
CA ALA A 52 -10.10 10.76 -10.55
C ALA A 52 -10.38 10.55 -12.04
N ALA A 53 -10.82 9.34 -12.42
CA ALA A 53 -11.18 9.02 -13.80
C ALA A 53 -12.34 9.91 -14.29
N LEU A 54 -13.40 10.05 -13.51
CA LEU A 54 -14.57 10.88 -13.86
C LEU A 54 -14.19 12.36 -14.02
N LEU A 55 -13.35 12.89 -13.13
CA LEU A 55 -12.87 14.27 -13.22
C LEU A 55 -12.03 14.50 -14.48
N TYR A 56 -11.18 13.54 -14.83
CA TYR A 56 -10.35 13.61 -16.03
C TYR A 56 -11.21 13.60 -17.30
N THR A 57 -12.12 12.64 -17.44
CA THR A 57 -13.07 12.59 -18.58
C THR A 57 -13.90 13.87 -18.68
N ARG A 58 -14.36 14.41 -17.55
CA ARG A 58 -15.10 15.68 -17.55
C ARG A 58 -14.23 16.87 -17.98
N ALA A 59 -12.94 16.87 -17.64
CA ALA A 59 -12.00 17.91 -18.08
C ALA A 59 -11.87 17.93 -19.61
N GLU A 60 -11.79 16.76 -20.24
CA GLU A 60 -11.65 16.62 -21.70
C GLU A 60 -12.76 17.35 -22.44
N THR A 61 -14.01 17.19 -21.99
CA THR A 61 -15.17 17.87 -22.57
C THR A 61 -15.18 19.39 -22.38
N ARG A 62 -14.34 19.93 -21.49
CA ARG A 62 -14.37 21.35 -21.10
C ARG A 62 -13.20 22.16 -21.62
N PHE A 63 -12.19 21.56 -22.25
CA PHE A 63 -11.03 22.29 -22.74
C PHE A 63 -11.37 23.36 -23.77
N ALA A 64 -12.31 23.06 -24.68
CA ALA A 64 -12.71 23.98 -25.74
C ALA A 64 -13.51 25.18 -25.22
N GLU A 65 -14.36 24.97 -24.20
CA GLU A 65 -15.26 26.00 -23.66
C GLU A 65 -14.61 26.83 -22.55
N ASN A 66 -13.90 26.17 -21.64
CA ASN A 66 -13.36 26.78 -20.45
C ASN A 66 -12.06 26.08 -20.00
N PRO A 67 -10.91 26.50 -20.56
CA PRO A 67 -9.63 25.84 -20.29
C PRO A 67 -9.18 25.99 -18.83
N ALA A 68 -9.57 27.08 -18.15
CA ALA A 68 -9.24 27.27 -16.74
C ALA A 68 -9.94 26.21 -15.86
N ARG A 69 -11.23 25.95 -16.11
CA ARG A 69 -11.98 24.92 -15.39
C ARG A 69 -11.50 23.52 -15.73
N ALA A 70 -11.15 23.25 -16.98
CA ALA A 70 -10.59 21.97 -17.40
C ALA A 70 -9.28 21.66 -16.65
N ARG A 71 -8.35 22.63 -16.55
CA ARG A 71 -7.12 22.48 -15.76
C ARG A 71 -7.41 22.19 -14.29
N ALA A 72 -8.37 22.89 -13.69
CA ALA A 72 -8.76 22.62 -12.31
C ALA A 72 -9.25 21.17 -12.11
N LEU A 73 -10.09 20.66 -13.02
CA LEU A 73 -10.56 19.27 -12.97
C LEU A 73 -9.43 18.26 -13.12
N VAL A 74 -8.45 18.52 -14.01
CA VAL A 74 -7.25 17.68 -14.14
C VAL A 74 -6.41 17.72 -12.86
N THR A 75 -6.20 18.89 -12.27
CA THR A 75 -5.50 19.01 -10.98
C THR A 75 -6.20 18.20 -9.89
N TRP A 76 -7.53 18.30 -9.78
CA TRP A 76 -8.28 17.51 -8.81
C TRP A 76 -8.21 16.00 -9.07
N SER A 77 -8.23 15.58 -10.33
CA SER A 77 -8.01 14.18 -10.71
C SER A 77 -6.65 13.67 -10.21
N TRP A 78 -5.58 14.44 -10.44
CA TRP A 78 -4.26 14.12 -9.94
C TRP A 78 -4.20 14.10 -8.41
N LEU A 79 -4.86 15.03 -7.72
CA LEU A 79 -4.88 15.04 -6.24
C LEU A 79 -5.57 13.81 -5.66
N CYS A 80 -6.63 13.30 -6.28
CA CYS A 80 -7.31 12.07 -5.85
C CYS A 80 -6.38 10.84 -5.87
N ILE A 81 -5.35 10.82 -6.72
CA ILE A 81 -4.39 9.72 -6.82
C ILE A 81 -3.10 10.03 -6.06
N GLY A 82 -2.55 11.22 -6.28
CA GLY A 82 -1.26 11.64 -5.77
C GLY A 82 -1.21 11.76 -4.25
N ILE A 83 -2.26 12.29 -3.61
CA ILE A 83 -2.29 12.42 -2.14
C ILE A 83 -2.23 11.04 -1.46
N PRO A 84 -3.11 10.06 -1.78
CA PRO A 84 -3.02 8.73 -1.17
C PRO A 84 -1.68 8.03 -1.41
N VAL A 85 -1.13 8.13 -2.62
CA VAL A 85 0.18 7.55 -2.97
C VAL A 85 1.30 8.20 -2.16
N ALA A 86 1.32 9.52 -2.04
CA ALA A 86 2.32 10.24 -1.25
C ALA A 86 2.25 9.85 0.23
N ILE A 87 1.04 9.76 0.80
CA ILE A 87 0.84 9.31 2.18
C ILE A 87 1.38 7.89 2.37
N GLY A 88 1.02 6.96 1.46
CA GLY A 88 1.50 5.58 1.51
C GLY A 88 3.02 5.49 1.42
N ALA A 89 3.65 6.27 0.55
CA ALA A 89 5.10 6.34 0.40
C ALA A 89 5.79 6.86 1.67
N VAL A 90 5.27 7.94 2.27
CA VAL A 90 5.80 8.49 3.54
C VAL A 90 5.71 7.45 4.65
N ILE A 91 4.56 6.78 4.81
CA ILE A 91 4.39 5.73 5.81
C ILE A 91 5.38 4.59 5.59
N ALA A 92 5.56 4.13 4.34
CA ALA A 92 6.49 3.06 4.02
C ALA A 92 7.95 3.43 4.38
N VAL A 93 8.37 4.66 4.07
CA VAL A 93 9.70 5.18 4.45
C VAL A 93 9.87 5.24 5.96
N LEU A 94 8.88 5.73 6.70
CA LEU A 94 8.94 5.80 8.16
C LEU A 94 9.04 4.41 8.80
N VAL A 95 8.27 3.44 8.29
CA VAL A 95 8.35 2.05 8.76
C VAL A 95 9.74 1.47 8.45
N ALA A 96 10.26 1.65 7.23
CA ALA A 96 11.60 1.17 6.89
C ALA A 96 12.68 1.81 7.77
N ALA A 97 12.59 3.12 8.02
CA ALA A 97 13.51 3.83 8.91
C ALA A 97 13.44 3.31 10.35
N TYR A 98 12.24 3.07 10.87
CA TYR A 98 12.05 2.47 12.19
C TYR A 98 12.73 1.10 12.28
N GLN A 99 12.54 0.22 11.30
CA GLN A 99 13.14 -1.12 11.26
C GLN A 99 14.67 -1.09 11.17
N LEU A 100 15.27 -0.06 10.54
CA LEU A 100 16.72 0.10 10.46
C LEU A 100 17.34 0.63 11.75
N LEU A 101 16.55 1.30 12.60
CA LEU A 101 17.01 1.95 13.83
C LEU A 101 16.74 1.12 15.11
N SER A 102 15.84 0.14 15.02
CA SER A 102 15.48 -0.81 16.09
C SER A 102 16.38 -2.05 16.07
#